data_AF-A0A3D2N556-F1
#
_entry.id   AF-A0A3D2N556-F1
#
_cell.length_a   1.000
_cell.length_b   1.000
_cell.length_c   1.000
_cell.angle_alpha   90.00
_cell.angle_beta   90.00
_cell.angle_gamma   90.00
#
_symmetry.space_group_name_H-M   'P 1'
#
loop_
_entity.id
_entity.type
_entity.pdbx_description
1 polymer ?
#
loop_
_entity_poly.entity_id
_entity_poly.type
_entity_poly.pdbx_seq_one_letter_code
_entity_poly.pdbx_strand_id
1 'polypeptide(L)'
;MLNVKVTWFFAVVIAVTSQLAVAQLVQLDTVVAIVDEDIILASEVRERIEQIKASAAQRNMALPDDETVLQETLDRLILENIQLQLAERFGVRIPDAQLDQAMARIAAQNGLNLEQFRDALTQSGQSYLEMREGLRDELAIQRVQQGSVMRDINITEKEIDNFMNTEEGIELTEP
;
A
#
# COMPACT_ATOMS: atom_id res chain seq x y z
N MET A 1 -44.08 -46.94 31.96
CA MET A 1 -44.66 -45.71 31.37
C MET A 1 -43.92 -44.41 31.73
N LEU A 2 -42.71 -44.45 32.35
CA LEU A 2 -42.05 -43.23 32.88
C LEU A 2 -40.86 -42.70 32.03
N ASN A 3 -40.27 -43.49 31.13
CA ASN A 3 -39.06 -43.09 30.38
C ASN A 3 -39.31 -42.36 29.05
N VAL A 4 -40.56 -42.31 28.56
CA VAL A 4 -40.90 -41.62 27.29
C VAL A 4 -41.16 -40.12 27.52
N LYS A 5 -41.60 -39.72 28.72
CA LYS A 5 -41.88 -38.31 29.02
C LYS A 5 -40.62 -37.47 29.21
N VAL A 6 -39.54 -38.07 29.75
CA VAL A 6 -38.27 -37.39 29.98
C VAL A 6 -37.49 -37.19 28.68
N THR A 7 -37.56 -38.14 27.74
CA THR A 7 -36.95 -37.98 26.41
C THR A 7 -37.66 -36.94 25.55
N TRP A 8 -38.98 -36.78 25.70
CA TRP A 8 -39.71 -35.68 25.04
C TRP A 8 -39.38 -34.30 25.62
N PHE A 9 -39.12 -34.20 26.93
CA PHE A 9 -38.76 -32.93 27.56
C PHE A 9 -37.34 -32.46 27.18
N PHE A 10 -36.40 -33.39 27.02
CA PHE A 10 -35.04 -33.06 26.58
C PHE A 10 -34.96 -32.66 25.10
N ALA A 11 -35.82 -33.23 24.24
CA ALA A 11 -35.87 -32.92 22.81
C ALA A 11 -36.39 -31.50 22.50
N VAL A 12 -37.25 -30.94 23.37
CA VAL A 12 -37.81 -29.59 23.16
C VAL A 12 -36.82 -28.48 23.51
N VAL A 13 -35.87 -28.72 24.43
CA VAL A 13 -34.88 -27.70 24.83
C VAL A 13 -33.81 -27.48 23.76
N ILE A 14 -33.47 -28.50 22.96
CA ILE A 14 -32.47 -28.40 21.88
C ILE A 14 -33.03 -27.69 20.64
N ALA A 15 -34.35 -27.64 20.46
CA ALA A 15 -34.98 -27.00 19.30
C ALA A 15 -35.05 -25.46 19.39
N VAL A 16 -34.87 -24.88 20.59
CA VAL A 16 -35.05 -23.43 20.82
C VAL A 16 -33.74 -22.63 20.66
N THR A 17 -32.57 -23.27 20.63
CA THR A 17 -31.27 -22.57 20.54
C THR A 17 -30.77 -22.32 19.11
N SER A 18 -31.53 -22.70 18.08
CA SER A 18 -31.05 -22.77 16.69
C SER A 18 -31.20 -21.48 15.87
N GLN A 19 -31.64 -20.35 16.46
CA GLN A 19 -32.04 -19.16 15.69
C GLN A 19 -31.36 -17.85 16.13
N LEU A 20 -30.04 -17.87 16.32
CA LEU A 20 -29.24 -16.65 16.35
C LEU A 20 -28.06 -16.76 15.39
N ALA A 21 -28.36 -17.01 14.11
CA ALA A 21 -27.43 -16.66 13.03
C ALA A 21 -27.56 -15.16 12.80
N VAL A 22 -26.82 -14.37 13.57
CA VAL A 22 -26.70 -12.92 13.36
C VAL A 22 -25.76 -12.75 12.16
N ALA A 23 -26.33 -12.67 10.96
CA ALA A 23 -25.57 -12.31 9.77
C ALA A 23 -25.03 -10.90 9.98
N GLN A 24 -23.71 -10.79 10.23
CA GLN A 24 -23.05 -9.51 10.32
C GLN A 24 -23.15 -8.82 8.97
N LEU A 25 -23.73 -7.62 8.97
CA LEU A 25 -23.94 -6.82 7.78
C LEU A 25 -22.55 -6.30 7.33
N VAL A 26 -21.93 -7.01 6.38
CA VAL A 26 -20.64 -6.60 5.80
C VAL A 26 -20.92 -5.40 4.90
N GLN A 27 -20.47 -4.20 5.32
CA GLN A 27 -20.50 -3.03 4.46
C GLN A 27 -19.57 -3.29 3.27
N LEU A 28 -20.13 -3.25 2.06
CA LEU A 28 -19.33 -3.27 0.84
C LEU A 28 -18.65 -1.91 0.70
N ASP A 29 -17.34 -1.94 0.55
CA ASP A 29 -16.56 -0.72 0.34
C ASP A 29 -16.81 -0.15 -1.06
N THR A 30 -16.76 1.18 -1.17
CA THR A 30 -17.12 1.91 -2.40
C THR A 30 -15.86 2.31 -3.15
N VAL A 31 -15.89 2.19 -4.48
CA VAL A 31 -14.83 2.68 -5.36
C VAL A 31 -14.94 4.19 -5.52
N VAL A 32 -13.86 4.92 -5.24
CA VAL A 32 -13.78 6.39 -5.38
C VAL A 32 -13.09 6.79 -6.68
N ALA A 33 -12.09 6.02 -7.12
CA ALA A 33 -11.40 6.24 -8.38
C ALA A 33 -10.95 4.91 -9.01
N ILE A 34 -10.77 4.92 -10.33
CA ILE A 34 -10.20 3.82 -11.12
C ILE A 34 -8.94 4.37 -11.78
N VAL A 35 -7.82 3.68 -11.63
CA VAL A 35 -6.49 4.10 -12.11
C VAL A 35 -5.91 2.97 -12.94
N ASP A 36 -6.05 3.08 -14.26
CA ASP A 36 -5.68 2.04 -15.23
C ASP A 36 -6.27 0.67 -14.88
N GLU A 37 -5.46 -0.23 -14.32
CA GLU A 37 -5.79 -1.62 -14.00
C GLU A 37 -6.20 -1.82 -12.51
N ASP A 38 -6.15 -0.76 -11.69
CA ASP A 38 -6.41 -0.82 -10.25
C ASP A 38 -7.49 0.19 -9.79
N ILE A 39 -7.96 0.04 -8.55
CA ILE A 39 -9.04 0.83 -7.95
C ILE A 39 -8.64 1.43 -6.61
N ILE A 40 -9.03 2.69 -6.39
CA ILE A 40 -8.87 3.36 -5.09
C ILE A 40 -10.19 3.30 -4.34
N LEU A 41 -10.15 2.74 -3.13
CA LEU A 41 -11.32 2.52 -2.29
C LEU A 41 -11.59 3.69 -1.33
N ALA A 42 -12.84 3.82 -0.89
CA ALA A 42 -13.24 4.85 0.07
C ALA A 42 -12.62 4.63 1.46
N SER A 43 -12.38 3.38 1.86
CA SER A 43 -11.66 3.08 3.11
C SER A 43 -10.21 3.55 3.08
N GLU A 44 -9.50 3.36 1.97
CA GLU A 44 -8.10 3.74 1.78
C GLU A 44 -7.91 5.27 1.87
N VAL A 45 -8.76 6.02 1.15
CA VAL A 45 -8.77 7.49 1.23
C VAL A 45 -9.01 7.95 2.67
N ARG A 46 -9.96 7.34 3.36
CA ARG A 46 -10.28 7.68 4.75
C ARG A 46 -9.12 7.38 5.69
N GLU A 47 -8.50 6.21 5.56
CA GLU A 47 -7.34 5.82 6.37
C GLU A 47 -6.19 6.79 6.18
N ARG A 48 -5.91 7.18 4.93
CA ARG A 48 -4.86 8.16 4.61
C ARG A 48 -5.15 9.53 5.22
N ILE A 49 -6.39 9.99 5.19
CA ILE A 49 -6.80 11.25 5.85
C ILE A 49 -6.58 11.18 7.36
N GLU A 50 -6.96 10.07 8.02
CA GLU A 50 -6.76 9.90 9.45
C GLU A 50 -5.26 9.89 9.83
N GLN A 51 -4.41 9.26 9.01
CA GLN A 51 -2.95 9.30 9.19
C GLN A 51 -2.39 10.73 9.06
N ILE A 52 -2.87 11.52 8.08
CA ILE A 52 -2.49 12.92 7.89
C ILE A 52 -2.93 13.75 9.10
N LYS A 53 -4.17 13.56 9.58
CA LYS A 53 -4.73 14.25 10.75
C LYS A 53 -3.94 13.95 12.02
N ALA A 54 -3.63 12.67 12.26
CA ALA A 54 -2.81 12.24 13.39
C ALA A 54 -1.40 12.87 13.34
N SER A 55 -0.77 12.87 12.16
CA SER A 55 0.56 13.44 11.96
C SER A 55 0.59 14.97 12.15
N ALA A 56 -0.43 15.67 11.66
CA ALA A 56 -0.57 17.11 11.82
C ALA A 56 -0.77 17.50 13.30
N ALA A 57 -1.60 16.74 14.02
CA ALA A 57 -1.81 16.93 15.46
C ALA A 57 -0.51 16.76 16.26
N GLN A 58 0.29 15.72 15.96
CA GLN A 58 1.59 15.51 16.59
C GLN A 58 2.58 16.67 16.34
N ARG A 59 2.52 17.29 15.16
CA ARG A 59 3.40 18.40 14.75
C ARG A 59 2.84 19.79 15.06
N ASN A 60 1.66 19.88 15.70
CA ASN A 60 0.93 21.14 15.92
C ASN A 60 0.77 21.97 14.63
N MET A 61 0.53 21.31 13.50
CA MET A 61 0.35 21.93 12.19
C MET A 61 -1.14 22.15 11.92
N ALA A 62 -1.49 23.34 11.42
CA ALA A 62 -2.84 23.61 10.94
C ALA A 62 -3.07 22.89 9.61
N LEU A 63 -4.19 22.18 9.49
CA LEU A 63 -4.63 21.58 8.24
C LEU A 63 -5.48 22.57 7.44
N PRO A 64 -5.48 22.46 6.09
CA PRO A 64 -6.44 23.17 5.26
C PRO A 64 -7.87 22.63 5.49
N ASP A 65 -8.84 23.15 4.76
CA ASP A 65 -10.22 22.66 4.81
C ASP A 65 -10.30 21.18 4.42
N ASP A 66 -11.31 20.48 4.96
CA ASP A 66 -11.48 19.03 4.77
C ASP A 66 -11.64 18.66 3.27
N GLU A 67 -12.19 19.54 2.44
CA GLU A 67 -12.35 19.31 0.99
C GLU A 67 -10.99 19.31 0.28
N THR A 68 -10.13 20.28 0.59
CA THR A 68 -8.75 20.33 0.09
C THR A 68 -7.95 19.11 0.57
N VAL A 69 -8.05 18.74 1.86
CA VAL A 69 -7.37 17.54 2.37
C VAL A 69 -7.83 16.28 1.63
N LEU A 70 -9.13 16.15 1.38
CA LEU A 70 -9.70 15.02 0.64
C LEU A 70 -9.15 14.97 -0.79
N GLN A 71 -9.18 16.09 -1.51
CA GLN A 71 -8.71 16.18 -2.89
C GLN A 71 -7.22 15.88 -2.98
N GLU A 72 -6.38 16.52 -2.16
CA GLU A 72 -4.93 16.28 -2.16
C GLU A 72 -4.59 14.83 -1.79
N THR A 73 -5.37 14.23 -0.88
CA THR A 73 -5.19 12.83 -0.50
C THR A 73 -5.51 11.90 -1.67
N LEU A 74 -6.62 12.14 -2.37
CA LEU A 74 -7.00 11.35 -3.54
C LEU A 74 -5.96 11.48 -4.65
N ASP A 75 -5.54 12.70 -4.98
CA ASP A 75 -4.52 12.96 -5.99
C ASP A 75 -3.20 12.25 -5.66
N ARG A 76 -2.81 12.26 -4.38
CA ARG A 76 -1.62 11.53 -3.91
C ARG A 76 -1.78 10.01 -4.06
N LEU A 77 -2.93 9.44 -3.68
CA LEU A 77 -3.18 7.99 -3.83
C LEU A 77 -3.16 7.56 -5.30
N ILE A 78 -3.75 8.36 -6.20
CA ILE A 78 -3.70 8.11 -7.64
C ILE A 78 -2.25 8.12 -8.14
N LEU A 79 -1.46 9.12 -7.74
CA LEU A 79 -0.06 9.23 -8.15
C LEU A 79 0.78 8.05 -7.64
N GLU A 80 0.59 7.67 -6.38
CA GLU A 80 1.28 6.53 -5.78
C GLU A 80 0.93 5.23 -6.51
N ASN A 81 -0.35 5.03 -6.82
CA ASN A 81 -0.81 3.86 -7.58
C ASN A 81 -0.15 3.79 -8.96
N ILE A 82 -0.11 4.90 -9.71
CA ILE A 82 0.59 4.97 -11.01
C ILE A 82 2.09 4.64 -10.85
N GLN A 83 2.74 5.13 -9.79
CA GLN A 83 4.15 4.86 -9.54
C GLN A 83 4.42 3.39 -9.19
N LEU A 84 3.50 2.73 -8.48
CA LEU A 84 3.59 1.30 -8.17
C LEU A 84 3.38 0.45 -9.42
N GLN A 85 2.39 0.78 -10.25
CA GLN A 85 2.22 0.11 -11.55
C GLN A 85 3.46 0.26 -12.42
N LEU A 86 4.09 1.44 -12.40
CA LEU A 86 5.34 1.68 -13.12
C LEU A 86 6.50 0.85 -12.55
N ALA A 87 6.58 0.72 -11.22
CA ALA A 87 7.55 -0.12 -10.54
C ALA A 87 7.40 -1.58 -10.98
N GLU A 88 6.17 -2.11 -11.00
CA GLU A 88 5.88 -3.47 -11.44
C GLU A 88 6.24 -3.66 -12.92
N ARG A 89 5.82 -2.73 -13.79
CA ARG A 89 6.10 -2.76 -15.23
C ARG A 89 7.60 -2.79 -15.55
N PHE A 90 8.41 -2.07 -14.78
CA PHE A 90 9.88 -2.07 -14.92
C PHE A 90 10.59 -3.14 -14.08
N GLY A 91 9.85 -4.06 -13.45
CA GLY A 91 10.43 -5.15 -12.68
C GLY A 91 11.21 -4.69 -11.44
N VAL A 92 10.85 -3.53 -10.87
CA VAL A 92 11.44 -3.02 -9.64
C VAL A 92 11.14 -3.98 -8.50
N ARG A 93 12.19 -4.56 -7.91
CA ARG A 93 12.08 -5.46 -6.76
C ARG A 93 12.88 -4.94 -5.58
N ILE A 94 12.30 -5.05 -4.38
CA ILE A 94 12.97 -4.72 -3.13
C ILE A 94 13.41 -6.03 -2.47
N PRO A 95 14.72 -6.30 -2.35
CA PRO A 95 15.22 -7.48 -1.64
C PRO A 95 14.83 -7.44 -0.17
N ASP A 96 14.48 -8.59 0.43
CA ASP A 96 14.10 -8.65 1.85
C ASP A 96 15.19 -8.13 2.78
N ALA A 97 16.46 -8.36 2.47
CA ALA A 97 17.57 -7.80 3.24
C ALA A 97 17.58 -6.27 3.25
N GLN A 98 17.18 -5.62 2.15
CA GLN A 98 17.05 -4.16 2.08
C GLN A 98 15.87 -3.69 2.94
N LEU A 99 14.77 -4.45 2.92
CA LEU A 99 13.56 -4.15 3.68
C LEU A 99 13.78 -4.31 5.19
N ASP A 100 14.46 -5.38 5.62
CA ASP A 100 14.82 -5.61 7.02
C ASP A 100 15.72 -4.49 7.56
N GLN A 101 16.70 -4.05 6.75
CA GLN A 101 17.54 -2.89 7.11
C GLN A 101 16.72 -1.59 7.21
N ALA A 102 15.75 -1.39 6.31
CA ALA A 102 14.88 -0.21 6.37
C ALA A 102 13.98 -0.24 7.62
N MET A 103 13.38 -1.39 7.94
CA MET A 103 12.59 -1.58 9.16
C MET A 103 13.43 -1.34 10.42
N ALA A 104 14.67 -1.85 10.47
CA ALA A 104 15.57 -1.62 11.58
C ALA A 104 15.92 -0.13 11.74
N ARG A 105 16.08 0.61 10.64
CA ARG A 105 16.29 2.07 10.67
C ARG A 105 15.07 2.82 11.21
N ILE A 106 13.86 2.42 10.84
CA ILE A 106 12.62 3.04 11.34
C ILE A 106 12.44 2.76 12.84
N ALA A 107 12.67 1.51 13.27
CA ALA A 107 12.64 1.15 14.68
C ALA A 107 13.65 1.99 15.48
N ALA A 108 14.90 2.09 14.99
CA ALA A 108 15.95 2.87 15.64
C ALA A 108 15.63 4.37 15.73
N GLN A 109 14.97 4.95 14.71
CA GLN A 109 14.50 6.35 14.75
C GLN A 109 13.46 6.59 15.84
N ASN A 110 12.67 5.57 16.19
CA ASN A 110 11.72 5.60 17.30
C ASN A 110 12.35 5.20 18.65
N GLY A 111 13.67 4.99 18.70
CA GLY A 111 14.38 4.54 19.90
C GLY A 111 14.10 3.08 20.28
N LEU A 112 13.57 2.28 19.36
CA LEU A 112 13.19 0.89 19.56
C LEU A 112 14.11 -0.05 18.79
N ASN A 113 14.27 -1.28 19.28
CA ASN A 113 14.77 -2.37 18.45
C ASN A 113 13.63 -2.98 17.61
N LEU A 114 13.96 -3.84 16.63
CA LEU A 114 12.96 -4.39 15.70
C LEU A 114 11.88 -5.23 16.41
N GLU A 115 12.24 -5.96 17.46
CA GLU A 115 11.30 -6.78 18.22
C GLU A 115 10.32 -5.90 19.01
N GLN A 116 10.83 -4.89 19.71
CA GLN A 116 10.05 -3.89 20.43
C GLN A 116 9.15 -3.09 19.49
N PHE A 117 9.63 -2.78 18.27
CA PHE A 117 8.85 -2.08 17.27
C PHE A 117 7.66 -2.93 16.81
N ARG A 118 7.86 -4.23 16.56
CA ARG A 118 6.75 -5.16 16.25
C ARG A 118 5.72 -5.21 17.37
N ASP A 119 6.18 -5.29 18.62
CA ASP A 119 5.30 -5.34 19.78
C ASP A 119 4.52 -4.03 19.93
N ALA A 120 5.15 -2.88 19.69
CA ALA A 120 4.51 -1.57 19.71
C ALA A 120 3.43 -1.42 18.62
N LEU A 121 3.68 -1.91 17.40
CA LEU A 121 2.68 -1.93 16.32
C LEU A 121 1.48 -2.81 16.69
N THR A 122 1.73 -3.99 17.25
CA THR A 122 0.66 -4.89 17.67
C THR A 122 -0.20 -4.27 18.77
N GLN A 123 0.43 -3.53 19.70
CA GLN A 123 -0.27 -2.79 20.76
C GLN A 123 -1.09 -1.61 20.23
N SER A 124 -0.66 -0.95 19.15
CA SER A 124 -1.42 0.11 18.48
C SER A 124 -2.50 -0.42 17.54
N GLY A 125 -2.64 -1.75 17.41
CA GLY A 125 -3.61 -2.39 16.54
C GLY A 125 -3.20 -2.47 15.06
N GLN A 126 -1.92 -2.19 14.75
CA GLN A 126 -1.38 -2.26 13.40
C GLN A 126 -0.66 -3.59 13.16
N SER A 127 -0.78 -4.13 11.95
CA SER A 127 -0.05 -5.34 11.56
C SER A 127 1.39 -5.02 11.16
N TYR A 128 2.35 -5.75 11.72
CA TYR A 128 3.74 -5.68 11.27
C TYR A 128 3.89 -6.05 9.78
N LEU A 129 3.07 -6.97 9.29
CA LEU A 129 3.11 -7.39 7.90
C LEU A 129 2.62 -6.28 6.98
N GLU A 130 1.50 -5.62 7.32
CA GLU A 130 0.99 -4.47 6.53
C GLU A 130 1.99 -3.32 6.52
N MET A 131 2.60 -2.99 7.66
CA MET A 131 3.67 -1.97 7.74
C MET A 131 4.87 -2.35 6.86
N ARG A 132 5.28 -3.63 6.86
CA ARG A 132 6.39 -4.12 6.04
C ARG A 132 6.07 -4.04 4.55
N GLU A 133 4.85 -4.40 4.14
CA GLU A 133 4.40 -4.26 2.74
C GLU A 133 4.33 -2.79 2.33
N GLY A 134 3.74 -1.91 3.15
CA GLY A 134 3.69 -0.48 2.86
C GLY A 134 5.09 0.16 2.73
N LEU A 135 6.06 -0.28 3.53
CA LEU A 135 7.45 0.15 3.37
C LEU A 135 8.10 -0.39 2.08
N ARG A 136 7.73 -1.60 1.65
CA ARG A 136 8.20 -2.15 0.36
C ARG A 136 7.71 -1.28 -0.79
N ASP A 137 6.45 -0.89 -0.76
CA ASP A 137 5.82 -0.02 -1.76
C ASP A 137 6.48 1.36 -1.78
N GLU A 138 6.74 1.96 -0.61
CA GLU A 138 7.44 3.23 -0.50
C GLU A 138 8.86 3.17 -1.10
N LEU A 139 9.59 2.08 -0.85
CA LEU A 139 10.92 1.87 -1.43
C LEU A 139 10.87 1.63 -2.96
N ALA A 140 9.81 0.99 -3.45
CA ALA A 140 9.60 0.78 -4.88
C ALA A 140 9.33 2.11 -5.59
N ILE A 141 8.43 2.92 -5.03
CA ILE A 141 8.14 4.29 -5.48
C ILE A 141 9.41 5.15 -5.49
N GLN A 142 10.20 5.13 -4.41
CA GLN A 142 11.47 5.86 -4.34
C GLN A 142 12.42 5.45 -5.47
N ARG A 143 12.49 4.15 -5.81
CA ARG A 143 13.34 3.65 -6.88
C ARG A 143 12.84 4.03 -8.28
N VAL A 144 11.52 4.14 -8.46
CA VAL A 144 10.92 4.70 -9.67
C VAL A 144 11.30 6.17 -9.82
N GLN A 145 11.09 6.96 -8.76
CA GLN A 145 11.40 8.40 -8.73
C GLN A 145 12.91 8.70 -8.93
N GLN A 146 13.79 7.84 -8.41
CA GLN A 146 15.25 7.98 -8.54
C GLN A 146 15.80 7.64 -9.94
N GLY A 147 14.95 7.24 -10.90
CA GLY A 147 15.37 7.15 -12.31
C GLY A 147 15.52 5.74 -12.85
N SER A 148 14.53 4.87 -12.65
CA SER A 148 14.41 3.65 -13.46
C SER A 148 14.04 3.93 -14.95
N VAL A 149 14.06 5.20 -15.38
CA VAL A 149 13.88 5.66 -16.77
C VAL A 149 15.23 5.78 -17.54
N MET A 150 16.37 5.35 -17.00
CA MET A 150 17.68 5.52 -17.68
C MET A 150 18.49 4.24 -17.95
N ARG A 151 17.95 3.04 -17.71
CA ARG A 151 18.78 1.81 -17.75
C ARG A 151 18.35 0.68 -18.69
N ASP A 152 17.68 1.00 -19.80
CA ASP A 152 17.61 0.07 -20.94
C ASP A 152 17.80 0.78 -22.30
N ILE A 153 18.60 1.85 -22.35
CA ILE A 153 19.28 2.23 -23.61
C ILE A 153 20.77 2.01 -23.38
N ASN A 154 21.20 0.76 -23.52
CA ASN A 154 22.61 0.45 -23.61
C ASN A 154 23.05 0.81 -25.04
N ILE A 155 23.31 2.09 -25.31
CA ILE A 155 23.80 2.54 -26.61
C ILE A 155 25.18 1.88 -26.79
N THR A 156 25.24 0.87 -27.64
CA THR A 156 26.50 0.23 -27.99
C THR A 156 27.31 1.17 -28.87
N GLU A 157 28.65 1.10 -28.82
CA GLU A 157 29.51 1.84 -29.77
C GLU A 157 29.08 1.60 -31.22
N LYS A 158 28.54 0.42 -31.51
CA LYS A 158 27.99 0.04 -32.81
C LYS A 158 26.72 0.81 -33.20
N GLU A 159 25.85 1.14 -32.24
CA GLU A 159 24.67 1.98 -32.50
C GLU A 159 25.04 3.45 -32.66
N ILE A 160 26.08 3.91 -31.97
CA ILE A 160 26.69 5.23 -32.20
C ILE A 160 27.25 5.27 -33.62
N ASP A 161 28.06 4.29 -34.02
CA ASP A 161 28.61 4.22 -35.38
C ASP A 161 27.50 4.13 -36.42
N ASN A 162 26.46 3.33 -36.19
CA ASN A 162 25.34 3.23 -37.12
C ASN A 162 24.58 4.55 -37.24
N PHE A 163 24.38 5.29 -36.14
CA PHE A 163 23.74 6.61 -36.15
C PHE A 163 24.62 7.67 -36.82
N MET A 164 25.93 7.68 -36.57
CA MET A 164 26.87 8.61 -37.20
C MET A 164 27.01 8.36 -38.72
N ASN A 165 26.58 7.20 -39.21
CA ASN A 165 26.54 6.86 -40.64
C ASN A 165 25.17 7.12 -41.31
N THR A 166 24.15 7.57 -40.58
CA THR A 166 22.88 8.01 -41.20
C THR A 166 22.98 9.45 -41.70
N GLU A 167 22.16 9.81 -42.69
CA GLU A 167 22.11 11.18 -43.22
C GLU A 167 21.84 12.22 -42.10
N GLU A 168 20.98 11.88 -41.13
CA GLU A 168 20.68 12.73 -39.97
C GLU A 168 21.87 12.91 -39.01
N GLY A 169 22.70 11.87 -38.79
CA GLY A 169 23.89 11.96 -37.94
C GLY A 169 25.04 12.75 -38.57
N ILE A 170 25.17 12.66 -39.90
CA ILE A 170 26.16 13.41 -40.68
C ILE A 170 25.78 14.90 -40.69
N GLU A 171 24.50 15.23 -40.90
CA GLU A 171 24.02 16.62 -40.96
C GLU A 171 24.17 17.37 -39.61
N LEU A 172 24.11 16.65 -38.49
CA LEU A 172 24.31 17.20 -37.14
C LEU A 172 25.78 17.34 -36.70
N THR A 173 26.72 16.81 -37.49
CA THR A 173 28.16 16.83 -37.16
C THR A 173 29.01 17.63 -38.16
N GLU A 174 28.40 18.19 -39.21
CA GLU A 174 29.05 19.17 -40.08
C GLU A 174 29.16 20.54 -39.37
N PRO A 175 30.32 21.25 -39.46
CA PRO A 175 30.55 22.54 -38.83
C PRO A 175 29.87 23.73 -39.54
#